data_AF-A0A0S8DPB1-F1
#
_entry.id   AF-A0A0S8DPB1-F1
#
_cell.length_a   1.000
_cell.length_b   1.000
_cell.length_c   1.000
_cell.angle_alpha   90.00
_cell.angle_beta   90.00
_cell.angle_gamma   90.00
#
_symmetry.space_group_name_H-M   'P 1'
#
loop_
_entity.id
_entity.type
_entity.pdbx_description
1 polymer ?
#
loop_
_entity_poly.entity_id
_entity_poly.type
_entity_poly.pdbx_seq_one_letter_code
_entity_poly.pdbx_strand_id
1 'polypeptide(L)'
;SAEALGANPRFKDNYVTYLASGQVYGKPVSITEWNVPFPEVDRFTAPLYVASISALQGWDAPMIYNYSQRTFGKPSRQGTWSTFSDVAITGMMPASALLYRQGHVSDAAKSYCIMLDRESLYFKSSHPRNMATLRTLIEQSKVTVGLPETKELDWDQQTKVRAETTVITDTDRDFIPAGHNFVRSDTGELTRNWLRGYQIIDTDKTQAAHGWIGGESLGLKQTSFEIATPKAAVAVSSLDGEAIGRSRKVLISAVARAVPSEGDRMPMLSEPVEGRIRIAGPPGLRLIPMAGDASGLGALDVEYTDGKYLVELPAQSGTHWFMLDAED
;
A
#
# COMPACT_ATOMS: atom_id res chain seq x y z
N SER A 1 -5.64 -12.50 -0.42
CA SER A 1 -5.23 -13.39 -1.51
C SER A 1 -4.18 -12.68 -2.35
N ALA A 2 -3.39 -13.45 -3.09
CA ALA A 2 -2.68 -12.90 -4.24
C ALA A 2 -3.62 -12.18 -5.21
N GLU A 3 -3.04 -11.27 -5.99
CA GLU A 3 -3.64 -10.46 -7.04
C GLU A 3 -4.75 -9.51 -6.57
N ALA A 4 -4.66 -9.04 -5.32
CA ALA A 4 -5.64 -8.10 -4.76
C ALA A 4 -5.80 -6.82 -5.61
N LEU A 5 -4.73 -6.39 -6.29
CA LEU A 5 -4.77 -5.21 -7.14
C LEU A 5 -5.57 -5.40 -8.44
N GLY A 6 -5.67 -6.64 -8.93
CA GLY A 6 -6.48 -7.00 -10.11
C GLY A 6 -7.94 -7.32 -9.79
N ALA A 7 -8.33 -7.32 -8.51
CA ALA A 7 -9.72 -7.59 -8.13
C ALA A 7 -10.64 -6.44 -8.58
N ASN A 8 -11.63 -6.75 -9.41
CA ASN A 8 -12.65 -5.78 -9.81
C ASN A 8 -13.60 -5.51 -8.64
N PRO A 9 -13.55 -4.32 -8.00
CA PRO A 9 -14.30 -4.04 -6.77
C PRO A 9 -15.83 -4.05 -6.98
N ARG A 10 -16.32 -3.96 -8.21
CA ARG A 10 -17.76 -4.09 -8.49
C ARG A 10 -18.28 -5.47 -8.10
N PHE A 11 -17.46 -6.51 -8.29
CA PHE A 11 -17.89 -7.90 -8.18
C PHE A 11 -17.07 -8.75 -7.21
N LYS A 12 -15.88 -8.30 -6.81
CA LYS A 12 -14.92 -9.10 -6.04
C LYS A 12 -14.32 -8.30 -4.90
N ASP A 13 -14.42 -8.86 -3.70
CA ASP A 13 -13.76 -8.41 -2.48
C ASP A 13 -12.25 -8.68 -2.52
N ASN A 14 -11.51 -7.92 -1.71
CA ASN A 14 -10.10 -8.19 -1.42
C ASN A 14 -9.84 -7.97 0.08
N TYR A 15 -8.63 -8.28 0.55
CA TYR A 15 -8.34 -8.24 1.99
C TYR A 15 -8.54 -6.85 2.62
N VAL A 16 -8.27 -5.74 1.91
CA VAL A 16 -8.52 -4.40 2.49
C VAL A 16 -10.01 -4.12 2.68
N THR A 17 -10.89 -4.70 1.86
CA THR A 17 -12.35 -4.57 2.06
C THR A 17 -12.79 -5.18 3.40
N TYR A 18 -12.20 -6.32 3.80
CA TYR A 18 -12.49 -6.91 5.11
C TYR A 18 -12.00 -6.04 6.25
N LEU A 19 -10.82 -5.42 6.11
CA LEU A 19 -10.30 -4.49 7.10
C LEU A 19 -11.25 -3.30 7.31
N ALA A 20 -11.80 -2.72 6.22
CA ALA A 20 -12.77 -1.64 6.33
C ALA A 20 -14.10 -2.04 6.94
N SER A 21 -14.52 -3.29 6.79
CA SER A 21 -15.82 -3.74 7.32
C SER A 21 -15.89 -3.65 8.85
N GLY A 22 -14.74 -3.63 9.53
CA GLY A 22 -14.64 -3.45 10.98
C GLY A 22 -14.65 -1.99 11.43
N GLN A 23 -14.64 -1.00 10.52
CA GLN A 23 -14.48 0.40 10.89
C GLN A 23 -15.81 1.05 11.32
N VAL A 24 -16.10 1.02 12.62
CA VAL A 24 -17.32 1.61 13.20
C VAL A 24 -17.23 3.15 13.24
N TYR A 25 -18.31 3.83 12.88
CA TYR A 25 -18.35 5.30 12.87
C TYR A 25 -17.94 5.91 14.21
N GLY A 26 -17.00 6.86 14.16
CA GLY A 26 -16.53 7.59 15.33
C GLY A 26 -15.77 6.74 16.36
N LYS A 27 -15.35 5.52 15.99
CA LYS A 27 -14.50 4.66 16.82
C LYS A 27 -13.12 4.49 16.18
N PRO A 28 -12.07 4.29 17.00
CA PRO A 28 -10.79 3.86 16.48
C PRO A 28 -10.89 2.43 15.93
N VAL A 29 -10.07 2.11 14.93
CA VAL A 29 -9.92 0.75 14.40
C VAL A 29 -8.50 0.24 14.60
N SER A 30 -8.44 -0.91 15.26
CA SER A 30 -7.25 -1.73 15.33
C SER A 30 -7.44 -2.92 14.39
N ILE A 31 -6.66 -2.97 13.32
CA ILE A 31 -6.49 -4.19 12.54
C ILE A 31 -5.48 -5.01 13.32
N THR A 32 -5.98 -5.96 14.11
CA THR A 32 -5.11 -6.80 14.95
C THR A 32 -4.17 -7.65 14.11
N GLU A 33 -4.60 -8.06 12.91
CA GLU A 33 -3.82 -8.91 12.00
C GLU A 33 -4.17 -8.63 10.53
N TRP A 34 -3.15 -8.42 9.71
CA TRP A 34 -3.21 -8.60 8.26
C TRP A 34 -1.95 -9.33 7.77
N ASN A 35 -2.07 -10.14 6.71
CA ASN A 35 -0.92 -10.70 5.99
C ASN A 35 -1.36 -11.15 4.59
N VAL A 36 -0.42 -11.21 3.66
CA VAL A 36 -0.51 -12.04 2.46
C VAL A 36 0.46 -13.21 2.67
N PRO A 37 -0.02 -14.44 2.95
CA PRO A 37 0.84 -15.54 3.35
C PRO A 37 1.81 -15.98 2.26
N PHE A 38 3.01 -16.42 2.65
CA PHE A 38 3.85 -17.23 1.76
C PHE A 38 3.12 -18.56 1.45
N PRO A 39 3.13 -19.07 0.19
CA PRO A 39 4.00 -18.71 -0.94
C PRO A 39 3.39 -17.72 -1.96
N GLU A 40 2.34 -16.97 -1.63
CA GLU A 40 1.70 -16.04 -2.57
C GLU A 40 2.74 -15.11 -3.22
N VAL A 41 2.81 -15.03 -4.54
CA VAL A 41 3.99 -14.46 -5.23
C VAL A 41 4.11 -12.94 -5.02
N ASP A 42 3.00 -12.26 -4.77
CA ASP A 42 2.88 -10.80 -4.84
C ASP A 42 2.81 -10.08 -3.49
N ARG A 43 3.29 -10.75 -2.44
CA ARG A 43 3.36 -10.23 -1.06
C ARG A 43 4.00 -8.84 -0.98
N PHE A 44 4.94 -8.53 -1.88
CA PHE A 44 5.61 -7.22 -1.94
C PHE A 44 4.69 -6.04 -2.27
N THR A 45 3.50 -6.27 -2.82
CA THR A 45 2.50 -5.22 -3.06
C THR A 45 1.73 -4.83 -1.79
N ALA A 46 1.62 -5.77 -0.83
CA ALA A 46 0.74 -5.61 0.32
C ALA A 46 1.14 -4.48 1.27
N PRO A 47 2.43 -4.25 1.60
CA PRO A 47 2.82 -3.17 2.49
C PRO A 47 2.37 -1.80 2.00
N LEU A 48 2.59 -1.47 0.72
CA LEU A 48 2.16 -0.18 0.16
C LEU A 48 0.63 -0.10 0.08
N TYR A 49 -0.04 -1.19 -0.29
CA TYR A 49 -1.49 -1.18 -0.40
C TYR A 49 -2.17 -0.93 0.94
N VAL A 50 -1.78 -1.69 1.97
CA VAL A 50 -2.36 -1.53 3.31
C VAL A 50 -2.00 -0.16 3.89
N ALA A 51 -0.75 0.29 3.79
CA ALA A 51 -0.34 1.58 4.33
C ALA A 51 -1.09 2.76 3.67
N SER A 52 -1.23 2.75 2.35
CA SER A 52 -1.91 3.83 1.60
C SER A 52 -3.39 3.91 1.95
N ILE A 53 -4.10 2.77 1.98
CA ILE A 53 -5.51 2.72 2.34
C ILE A 53 -5.73 3.02 3.82
N SER A 54 -4.85 2.55 4.71
CA SER A 54 -4.94 2.86 6.15
C SER A 54 -4.83 4.35 6.41
N ALA A 55 -3.90 5.03 5.72
CA ALA A 55 -3.76 6.48 5.80
C ALA A 55 -5.00 7.20 5.25
N LEU A 56 -5.46 6.86 4.03
CA LEU A 56 -6.67 7.44 3.44
C LEU A 56 -7.90 7.33 4.35
N GLN A 57 -8.07 6.16 5.00
CA GLN A 57 -9.21 5.89 5.87
C GLN A 57 -9.06 6.49 7.28
N GLY A 58 -7.84 6.87 7.67
CA GLY A 58 -7.48 7.25 9.04
C GLY A 58 -7.65 6.09 10.02
N TRP A 59 -7.13 4.91 9.68
CA TRP A 59 -7.11 3.74 10.57
C TRP A 59 -5.99 3.86 11.61
N ASP A 60 -6.25 3.49 12.85
CA ASP A 60 -5.37 3.79 14.00
C ASP A 60 -4.23 2.81 14.20
N ALA A 61 -4.43 1.52 13.87
CA ALA A 61 -3.41 0.49 14.06
C ALA A 61 -3.49 -0.64 13.01
N PRO A 62 -2.85 -0.49 11.83
CA PRO A 62 -2.71 -1.55 10.83
C PRO A 62 -1.58 -2.54 11.17
N MET A 63 -1.85 -3.54 12.02
CA MET A 63 -0.81 -4.47 12.52
C MET A 63 -0.60 -5.67 11.58
N ILE A 64 0.63 -5.83 11.07
CA ILE A 64 1.00 -7.01 10.29
C ILE A 64 1.17 -8.23 11.20
N TYR A 65 0.49 -9.32 10.86
CA TYR A 65 0.70 -10.63 11.47
C TYR A 65 1.72 -11.43 10.64
N ASN A 66 2.77 -12.03 11.17
CA ASN A 66 3.43 -11.68 12.41
C ASN A 66 4.93 -11.48 12.12
N TYR A 67 5.70 -11.04 13.11
CA TYR A 67 7.15 -10.91 12.94
C TYR A 67 7.81 -12.29 12.79
N SER A 68 7.62 -13.22 13.74
CA SER A 68 8.12 -14.59 13.65
C SER A 68 7.23 -15.58 14.40
N GLN A 69 7.03 -16.77 13.84
CA GLN A 69 6.44 -17.93 14.54
C GLN A 69 7.50 -18.90 15.08
N ARG A 70 8.78 -18.56 14.93
CA ARG A 70 9.93 -19.39 15.32
C ARG A 70 10.93 -18.58 16.14
N THR A 71 11.80 -19.28 16.85
CA THR A 71 12.90 -18.65 17.60
C THR A 71 13.76 -17.78 16.69
N PHE A 72 14.23 -16.64 17.20
CA PHE A 72 15.11 -15.75 16.47
C PHE A 72 16.45 -16.43 16.17
N GLY A 73 16.98 -16.20 14.97
CA GLY A 73 18.20 -16.83 14.48
C GLY A 73 18.24 -16.83 12.95
N LYS A 74 19.05 -17.70 12.35
CA LYS A 74 19.06 -17.93 10.91
C LYS A 74 17.99 -18.98 10.58
N PRO A 75 16.83 -18.62 10.01
CA PRO A 75 15.81 -19.59 9.64
C PRO A 75 16.39 -20.56 8.60
N SER A 76 16.01 -21.84 8.68
CA SER A 76 16.36 -22.84 7.67
C SER A 76 15.36 -22.88 6.51
N ARG A 77 14.13 -22.40 6.75
CA ARG A 77 13.02 -22.32 5.77
C ARG A 77 12.15 -21.09 6.05
N GLN A 78 11.52 -20.55 5.01
CA GLN A 78 10.52 -19.50 5.13
C GLN A 78 9.26 -20.01 5.84
N GLY A 79 8.74 -19.24 6.80
CA GLY A 79 7.45 -19.52 7.43
C GLY A 79 6.30 -18.90 6.64
N THR A 80 5.15 -19.58 6.58
CA THR A 80 3.93 -19.07 5.91
C THR A 80 3.54 -17.67 6.38
N TRP A 81 3.68 -17.38 7.68
CA TRP A 81 3.23 -16.14 8.31
C TRP A 81 4.35 -15.28 8.90
N SER A 82 5.61 -15.72 8.80
CA SER A 82 6.75 -15.07 9.43
C SER A 82 7.34 -13.99 8.53
N THR A 83 7.08 -12.74 8.86
CA THR A 83 7.53 -11.58 8.09
C THR A 83 9.03 -11.35 8.22
N PHE A 84 9.66 -11.67 9.36
CA PHE A 84 11.08 -11.32 9.62
C PHE A 84 12.06 -11.85 8.57
N SER A 85 11.72 -12.95 7.90
CA SER A 85 12.53 -13.57 6.84
C SER A 85 11.92 -13.43 5.45
N ASP A 86 10.75 -12.80 5.33
CA ASP A 86 10.08 -12.56 4.04
C ASP A 86 10.53 -11.23 3.45
N VAL A 87 11.57 -11.30 2.62
CA VAL A 87 12.16 -10.13 1.95
C VAL A 87 11.18 -9.44 0.98
N ALA A 88 10.15 -10.15 0.48
CA ALA A 88 9.11 -9.52 -0.33
C ALA A 88 8.31 -8.49 0.49
N ILE A 89 7.98 -8.80 1.74
CA ILE A 89 7.24 -7.90 2.62
C ILE A 89 8.18 -6.88 3.25
N THR A 90 9.26 -7.35 3.89
CA THR A 90 10.17 -6.48 4.66
C THR A 90 10.91 -5.48 3.79
N GLY A 91 11.21 -5.80 2.53
CA GLY A 91 11.80 -4.88 1.57
C GLY A 91 10.99 -3.60 1.37
N MET A 92 9.65 -3.69 1.42
CA MET A 92 8.77 -2.53 1.21
C MET A 92 8.34 -1.83 2.51
N MET A 93 8.60 -2.44 3.67
CA MET A 93 8.19 -1.87 4.96
C MET A 93 8.72 -0.47 5.25
N PRO A 94 9.98 -0.09 4.92
CA PRO A 94 10.46 1.27 5.13
C PRO A 94 9.60 2.34 4.42
N ALA A 95 9.30 2.15 3.13
CA ALA A 95 8.45 3.08 2.38
C ALA A 95 7.01 3.11 2.93
N SER A 96 6.45 1.94 3.27
CA SER A 96 5.11 1.83 3.86
C SER A 96 5.01 2.49 5.25
N ALA A 97 6.08 2.38 6.05
CA ALA A 97 6.15 3.01 7.36
C ALA A 97 6.17 4.54 7.24
N LEU A 98 6.93 5.11 6.30
CA LEU A 98 6.89 6.55 6.00
C LEU A 98 5.48 6.95 5.56
N LEU A 99 4.92 6.23 4.60
CA LEU A 99 3.61 6.52 4.01
C LEU A 99 2.52 6.66 5.06
N TYR A 100 2.44 5.69 5.99
CA TYR A 100 1.42 5.64 7.02
C TYR A 100 1.78 6.50 8.25
N ARG A 101 2.97 6.31 8.85
CA ARG A 101 3.31 6.92 10.14
C ARG A 101 3.59 8.41 10.04
N GLN A 102 4.01 8.90 8.88
CA GLN A 102 4.21 10.33 8.63
C GLN A 102 3.03 10.98 7.88
N GLY A 103 1.96 10.23 7.62
CA GLY A 103 0.76 10.74 6.94
C GLY A 103 1.06 11.34 5.57
N HIS A 104 1.82 10.62 4.73
CA HIS A 104 2.14 11.12 3.39
C HIS A 104 0.92 11.10 2.47
N VAL A 105 0.02 10.13 2.65
CA VAL A 105 -1.31 10.13 2.05
C VAL A 105 -2.24 10.92 2.96
N SER A 106 -3.01 11.82 2.37
CA SER A 106 -4.00 12.62 3.06
C SER A 106 -5.23 11.77 3.44
N ASP A 107 -5.84 12.09 4.57
CA ASP A 107 -7.18 11.60 4.90
C ASP A 107 -8.16 11.91 3.74
N ALA A 108 -9.10 11.00 3.50
CA ALA A 108 -10.12 11.22 2.48
C ALA A 108 -10.93 12.50 2.71
N ALA A 109 -11.21 13.22 1.62
CA ALA A 109 -11.94 14.48 1.66
C ALA A 109 -13.44 14.30 1.95
N LYS A 110 -14.01 13.14 1.57
CA LYS A 110 -15.42 12.80 1.80
C LYS A 110 -15.54 11.64 2.78
N SER A 111 -16.65 11.62 3.51
CA SER A 111 -16.99 10.55 4.44
C SER A 111 -18.37 9.97 4.16
N TYR A 112 -18.42 8.64 4.12
CA TYR A 112 -19.61 7.83 3.95
C TYR A 112 -19.80 6.93 5.17
N CYS A 113 -21.04 6.84 5.64
CA CYS A 113 -21.43 5.90 6.69
C CYS A 113 -22.47 4.93 6.12
N ILE A 114 -22.10 3.66 6.03
CA ILE A 114 -23.01 2.58 5.66
C ILE A 114 -23.82 2.25 6.92
N MET A 115 -25.04 2.76 6.98
CA MET A 115 -25.94 2.55 8.11
C MET A 115 -26.67 1.22 7.92
N LEU A 116 -26.29 0.21 8.71
CA LEU A 116 -26.97 -1.09 8.69
C LEU A 116 -28.26 -1.02 9.51
N ASP A 117 -29.28 -1.77 9.08
CA ASP A 117 -30.46 -2.05 9.92
C ASP A 117 -30.26 -3.35 10.71
N ARG A 118 -31.17 -3.61 11.68
CA ARG A 118 -31.12 -4.83 12.51
C ARG A 118 -31.07 -6.10 11.67
N GLU A 119 -31.82 -6.14 10.57
CA GLU A 119 -31.88 -7.30 9.68
C GLU A 119 -30.54 -7.55 8.99
N SER A 120 -29.93 -6.50 8.44
CA SER A 120 -28.65 -6.57 7.75
C SER A 120 -27.51 -6.87 8.70
N LEU A 121 -27.56 -6.39 9.93
CA LEU A 121 -26.52 -6.64 10.93
C LEU A 121 -26.55 -8.07 11.50
N TYR A 122 -27.72 -8.61 11.85
CA TYR A 122 -27.82 -9.88 12.60
C TYR A 122 -28.33 -11.08 11.80
N PHE A 123 -29.17 -10.83 10.80
CA PHE A 123 -29.98 -11.90 10.18
C PHE A 123 -29.64 -12.13 8.71
N LYS A 124 -28.91 -11.20 8.08
CA LYS A 124 -28.33 -11.36 6.74
C LYS A 124 -26.81 -11.54 6.81
N SER A 125 -26.27 -12.18 5.78
CA SER A 125 -24.83 -12.29 5.57
C SER A 125 -24.26 -10.99 4.99
N SER A 126 -24.37 -9.86 5.69
CA SER A 126 -23.79 -8.59 5.22
C SER A 126 -22.27 -8.64 5.35
N HIS A 127 -21.59 -8.71 4.22
CA HIS A 127 -20.17 -9.03 4.18
C HIS A 127 -19.51 -8.42 2.93
N PRO A 128 -18.20 -8.07 2.94
CA PRO A 128 -17.46 -7.56 1.78
C PRO A 128 -17.80 -8.17 0.40
N ARG A 129 -18.10 -9.47 0.33
CA ARG A 129 -18.51 -10.20 -0.90
C ARG A 129 -19.82 -9.74 -1.53
N ASN A 130 -20.78 -9.23 -0.75
CA ASN A 130 -22.10 -8.80 -1.25
C ASN A 130 -22.42 -7.34 -0.92
N MET A 131 -21.41 -6.55 -0.54
CA MET A 131 -21.53 -5.12 -0.32
C MET A 131 -20.75 -4.31 -1.37
N ALA A 132 -21.33 -4.09 -2.56
CA ALA A 132 -20.70 -3.25 -3.59
C ALA A 132 -20.37 -1.84 -3.07
N THR A 133 -21.21 -1.28 -2.19
CA THR A 133 -20.98 0.03 -1.56
C THR A 133 -19.63 0.08 -0.86
N LEU A 134 -19.33 -0.92 -0.01
CA LEU A 134 -18.08 -0.98 0.73
C LEU A 134 -16.87 -1.16 -0.20
N ARG A 135 -16.94 -2.15 -1.11
CA ARG A 135 -15.86 -2.46 -2.05
C ARG A 135 -15.50 -1.28 -2.95
N THR A 136 -16.50 -0.52 -3.38
CA THR A 136 -16.32 0.55 -4.36
C THR A 136 -15.95 1.88 -3.72
N LEU A 137 -16.25 2.11 -2.43
CA LEU A 137 -15.91 3.36 -1.74
C LEU A 137 -14.58 3.34 -0.99
N ILE A 138 -14.11 2.20 -0.46
CA ILE A 138 -12.95 2.12 0.44
C ILE A 138 -11.65 2.74 -0.13
N GLU A 139 -11.47 2.73 -1.44
CA GLU A 139 -10.30 3.31 -2.10
C GLU A 139 -10.57 4.74 -2.64
N GLN A 140 -11.82 5.21 -2.55
CA GLN A 140 -12.24 6.53 -2.99
C GLN A 140 -12.29 7.53 -1.84
N SER A 141 -12.94 7.15 -0.74
CA SER A 141 -13.31 8.06 0.35
C SER A 141 -13.32 7.33 1.69
N LYS A 142 -13.45 8.06 2.79
CA LYS A 142 -13.57 7.44 4.12
C LYS A 142 -14.90 6.68 4.22
N VAL A 143 -14.84 5.40 4.56
CA VAL A 143 -16.02 4.55 4.77
C VAL A 143 -16.05 4.05 6.19
N THR A 144 -17.22 4.08 6.79
CA THR A 144 -17.50 3.61 8.15
C THR A 144 -18.80 2.83 8.17
N VAL A 145 -18.97 1.97 9.18
CA VAL A 145 -20.20 1.24 9.46
C VAL A 145 -20.94 1.93 10.60
N GLY A 146 -22.22 2.24 10.37
CA GLY A 146 -23.13 2.71 11.39
C GLY A 146 -23.93 1.55 11.96
N LEU A 147 -24.02 1.48 13.28
CA LEU A 147 -24.79 0.50 14.04
C LEU A 147 -26.24 0.99 14.25
N PRO A 148 -27.25 0.11 14.07
CA PRO A 148 -28.64 0.42 14.40
C PRO A 148 -28.93 0.28 15.89
N GLU A 149 -29.96 0.97 16.38
CA GLU A 149 -30.59 0.59 17.64
C GLU A 149 -31.26 -0.78 17.47
N THR A 150 -31.04 -1.69 18.42
CA THR A 150 -31.49 -3.08 18.32
C THR A 150 -31.80 -3.67 19.69
N LYS A 151 -32.80 -4.55 19.78
CA LYS A 151 -33.19 -5.17 21.06
C LYS A 151 -32.19 -6.22 21.56
N GLU A 152 -31.34 -6.74 20.67
CA GLU A 152 -30.29 -7.73 20.98
C GLU A 152 -29.15 -7.14 21.81
N LEU A 153 -28.91 -5.82 21.68
CA LEU A 153 -27.94 -5.06 22.45
C LEU A 153 -28.66 -3.83 23.01
N ASP A 154 -29.31 -3.98 24.15
CA ASP A 154 -30.09 -2.93 24.82
C ASP A 154 -29.26 -1.72 25.27
N TRP A 155 -27.94 -1.86 25.29
CA TRP A 155 -26.97 -0.79 25.55
C TRP A 155 -26.51 -0.07 24.28
N ASP A 156 -26.74 -0.62 23.08
CA ASP A 156 -26.33 0.00 21.83
C ASP A 156 -27.31 1.10 21.43
N GLN A 157 -26.79 2.18 20.87
CA GLN A 157 -27.58 3.30 20.36
C GLN A 157 -27.32 3.45 18.89
N GLN A 158 -28.37 3.80 18.13
CA GLN A 158 -28.20 4.11 16.72
C GLN A 158 -27.08 5.14 16.53
N THR A 159 -26.18 4.83 15.60
CA THR A 159 -25.06 5.69 15.26
C THR A 159 -25.56 7.08 14.82
N LYS A 160 -25.08 8.11 15.52
CA LYS A 160 -25.33 9.51 15.16
C LYS A 160 -24.18 10.03 14.33
N VAL A 161 -24.46 10.29 13.05
CA VAL A 161 -23.46 10.83 12.12
C VAL A 161 -23.48 12.36 12.11
N ARG A 162 -22.35 12.97 11.79
CA ARG A 162 -22.23 14.42 11.57
C ARG A 162 -22.86 14.80 10.22
N ALA A 163 -23.24 16.07 10.08
CA ALA A 163 -23.98 16.57 8.92
C ALA A 163 -23.21 16.44 7.59
N GLU A 164 -21.88 16.50 7.64
CA GLU A 164 -20.98 16.34 6.49
C GLU A 164 -20.80 14.88 6.03
N THR A 165 -21.23 13.90 6.83
CA THR A 165 -21.14 12.48 6.49
C THR A 165 -22.34 12.07 5.64
N THR A 166 -22.08 11.49 4.46
CA THR A 166 -23.15 10.92 3.63
C THR A 166 -23.60 9.57 4.17
N VAL A 167 -24.87 9.47 4.56
CA VAL A 167 -25.48 8.21 5.02
C VAL A 167 -25.91 7.37 3.82
N ILE A 168 -25.50 6.11 3.78
CA ILE A 168 -25.89 5.12 2.77
C ILE A 168 -26.56 3.93 3.47
N THR A 169 -27.75 3.57 3.04
CA THR A 169 -28.46 2.36 3.52
C THR A 169 -28.44 1.22 2.51
N ASP A 170 -28.29 1.54 1.22
CA ASP A 170 -28.11 0.55 0.16
C ASP A 170 -26.67 0.02 0.19
N THR A 171 -26.50 -1.23 0.61
CA THR A 171 -25.19 -1.86 0.73
C THR A 171 -24.64 -2.37 -0.60
N ASP A 172 -25.46 -2.47 -1.65
CA ASP A 172 -25.08 -3.04 -2.95
C ASP A 172 -25.07 -1.98 -4.08
N ARG A 173 -24.91 -0.71 -3.70
CA ARG A 173 -24.73 0.38 -4.64
C ARG A 173 -23.29 0.45 -5.14
N ASP A 174 -23.15 0.60 -6.44
CA ASP A 174 -21.86 0.85 -7.08
C ASP A 174 -21.54 2.35 -7.15
N PHE A 175 -20.40 2.75 -6.59
CA PHE A 175 -19.94 4.14 -6.57
C PHE A 175 -18.88 4.47 -7.64
N ILE A 176 -18.50 3.51 -8.48
CA ILE A 176 -17.54 3.77 -9.54
C ILE A 176 -18.31 4.12 -10.83
N PRO A 177 -17.99 5.23 -11.52
CA PRO A 177 -18.64 5.60 -12.78
C PRO A 177 -18.64 4.48 -13.83
N ALA A 178 -19.71 4.37 -14.63
CA ALA A 178 -19.79 3.37 -15.68
C ALA A 178 -18.63 3.50 -16.69
N GLY A 179 -18.11 2.36 -17.15
CA GLY A 179 -16.98 2.31 -18.09
C GLY A 179 -15.59 2.54 -17.47
N HIS A 180 -15.50 2.93 -16.19
CA HIS A 180 -14.21 3.02 -15.51
C HIS A 180 -13.67 1.64 -15.15
N ASN A 181 -12.36 1.48 -15.37
CA ASN A 181 -11.56 0.30 -15.04
C ASN A 181 -10.56 0.56 -13.89
N PHE A 182 -10.75 1.68 -13.18
CA PHE A 182 -9.92 2.11 -12.07
C PHE A 182 -10.77 2.75 -10.98
N VAL A 183 -10.22 2.77 -9.77
CA VAL A 183 -10.73 3.52 -8.62
C VAL A 183 -9.69 4.57 -8.23
N ARG A 184 -10.14 5.77 -7.90
CA ARG A 184 -9.28 6.90 -7.54
C ARG A 184 -9.78 7.55 -6.26
N SER A 185 -8.86 7.87 -5.34
CA SER A 185 -9.20 8.59 -4.12
C SER A 185 -9.74 9.98 -4.44
N ASP A 186 -10.61 10.51 -3.58
CA ASP A 186 -11.15 11.86 -3.69
C ASP A 186 -10.10 12.95 -3.45
N THR A 187 -8.99 12.60 -2.78
CA THR A 187 -7.76 13.40 -2.70
C THR A 187 -6.99 13.43 -4.03
N GLY A 188 -7.24 12.46 -4.89
CA GLY A 188 -6.53 12.27 -6.16
C GLY A 188 -5.15 11.60 -6.03
N GLU A 189 -4.70 11.29 -4.82
CA GLU A 189 -3.37 10.73 -4.51
C GLU A 189 -3.25 9.23 -4.75
N LEU A 190 -4.34 8.46 -4.70
CA LEU A 190 -4.31 7.02 -4.92
C LEU A 190 -5.10 6.68 -6.17
N THR A 191 -4.56 5.83 -7.05
CA THR A 191 -5.32 5.26 -8.17
C THR A 191 -4.97 3.79 -8.34
N ARG A 192 -5.97 2.91 -8.33
CA ARG A 192 -5.81 1.49 -8.62
C ARG A 192 -6.55 1.13 -9.90
N ASN A 193 -5.82 0.65 -10.89
CA ASN A 193 -6.39 0.14 -12.14
C ASN A 193 -6.45 -1.39 -12.05
N TRP A 194 -7.63 -1.96 -11.89
CA TRP A 194 -7.78 -3.41 -11.71
C TRP A 194 -7.67 -4.18 -13.02
N LEU A 195 -7.95 -3.55 -14.17
CA LEU A 195 -7.77 -4.19 -15.47
C LEU A 195 -6.28 -4.37 -15.78
N ARG A 196 -5.47 -3.37 -15.43
CA ARG A 196 -4.02 -3.38 -15.59
C ARG A 196 -3.28 -3.98 -14.39
N GLY A 197 -3.95 -4.15 -13.25
CA GLY A 197 -3.42 -4.83 -12.08
C GLY A 197 -2.38 -4.04 -11.27
N TYR A 198 -2.39 -2.71 -11.29
CA TYR A 198 -1.47 -1.89 -10.50
C TYR A 198 -2.18 -0.82 -9.67
N GLN A 199 -1.48 -0.31 -8.67
CA GLN A 199 -1.81 0.92 -7.97
C GLN A 199 -0.66 1.92 -8.09
N ILE A 200 -1.00 3.19 -8.28
CA ILE A 200 -0.10 4.32 -8.12
C ILE A 200 -0.45 5.12 -6.85
N ILE A 201 0.57 5.66 -6.22
CA ILE A 201 0.52 6.56 -5.07
C ILE A 201 1.23 7.84 -5.50
N ASP A 202 0.54 8.97 -5.51
CA ASP A 202 0.99 10.25 -6.10
C ASP A 202 0.84 11.40 -5.09
N THR A 203 1.50 11.25 -3.94
CA THR A 203 1.56 12.28 -2.89
C THR A 203 2.77 13.18 -3.11
N ASP A 204 2.85 14.29 -2.38
CA ASP A 204 4.01 15.19 -2.50
C ASP A 204 5.30 14.59 -1.90
N LYS A 205 5.17 13.71 -0.89
CA LYS A 205 6.30 13.15 -0.12
C LYS A 205 6.62 11.70 -0.46
N THR A 206 5.65 10.91 -0.94
CA THR A 206 5.86 9.56 -1.47
C THR A 206 5.16 9.38 -2.81
N GLN A 207 5.93 8.93 -3.79
CA GLN A 207 5.45 8.57 -5.12
C GLN A 207 5.84 7.14 -5.43
N ALA A 208 4.87 6.30 -5.76
CA ALA A 208 5.10 4.86 -5.92
C ALA A 208 4.20 4.25 -6.99
N ALA A 209 4.66 3.14 -7.55
CA ALA A 209 3.90 2.26 -8.43
C ALA A 209 4.14 0.81 -8.01
N HIS A 210 3.08 0.01 -7.90
CA HIS A 210 3.22 -1.40 -7.57
C HIS A 210 2.11 -2.27 -8.16
N GLY A 211 2.43 -3.55 -8.39
CA GLY A 211 1.59 -4.50 -9.11
C GLY A 211 2.20 -4.84 -10.47
N TRP A 212 1.34 -5.05 -11.48
CA TRP A 212 1.76 -5.35 -12.85
C TRP A 212 2.19 -4.07 -13.57
N ILE A 213 3.37 -3.58 -13.22
CA ILE A 213 3.94 -2.32 -13.73
C ILE A 213 5.00 -2.52 -14.83
N GLY A 214 5.34 -3.77 -15.14
CA GLY A 214 6.32 -4.09 -16.17
C GLY A 214 5.83 -3.75 -17.57
N GLY A 215 6.66 -3.11 -18.38
CA GLY A 215 6.32 -2.66 -19.74
C GLY A 215 5.44 -1.40 -19.75
N GLU A 216 5.14 -0.82 -18.60
CA GLU A 216 4.37 0.41 -18.46
C GLU A 216 5.28 1.63 -18.30
N SER A 217 4.83 2.77 -18.84
CA SER A 217 5.41 4.08 -18.54
C SER A 217 4.44 4.85 -17.65
N LEU A 218 4.79 4.98 -16.37
CA LEU A 218 3.95 5.57 -15.34
C LEU A 218 4.57 6.89 -14.87
N GLY A 219 3.99 8.02 -15.28
CA GLY A 219 4.39 9.37 -14.83
C GLY A 219 3.51 9.87 -13.68
N LEU A 220 4.16 10.36 -12.62
CA LEU A 220 3.55 11.02 -11.45
C LEU A 220 4.04 12.47 -11.35
N LYS A 221 3.67 13.23 -10.30
CA LYS A 221 4.05 14.66 -10.19
C LYS A 221 5.56 14.93 -10.30
N GLN A 222 6.41 14.11 -9.67
CA GLN A 222 7.87 14.34 -9.60
C GLN A 222 8.69 13.12 -10.03
N THR A 223 8.04 11.98 -10.26
CA THR A 223 8.71 10.75 -10.70
C THR A 223 8.11 10.18 -11.96
N SER A 224 8.90 9.39 -12.69
CA SER A 224 8.40 8.48 -13.71
C SER A 224 9.03 7.11 -13.56
N PHE A 225 8.24 6.06 -13.75
CA PHE A 225 8.68 4.67 -13.67
C PHE A 225 8.54 4.00 -15.04
N GLU A 226 9.64 3.45 -15.54
CA GLU A 226 9.73 2.60 -16.73
C GLU A 226 10.35 1.26 -16.29
N ILE A 227 9.52 0.37 -15.76
CA ILE A 227 9.99 -0.89 -15.17
C ILE A 227 9.88 -2.02 -16.20
N ALA A 228 10.92 -2.83 -16.34
CA ALA A 228 10.96 -4.00 -17.21
C ALA A 228 10.48 -5.26 -16.49
N THR A 229 10.77 -5.39 -15.19
CA THR A 229 10.28 -6.51 -14.37
C THR A 229 8.75 -6.57 -14.39
N PRO A 230 8.12 -7.69 -14.81
CA PRO A 230 6.67 -7.77 -15.03
C PRO A 230 5.81 -7.31 -13.84
N LYS A 231 6.21 -7.71 -12.62
CA LYS A 231 5.52 -7.36 -11.38
C LYS A 231 6.53 -6.90 -10.33
N ALA A 232 6.38 -5.68 -9.85
CA ALA A 232 7.27 -5.07 -8.88
C ALA A 232 6.53 -4.05 -8.01
N ALA A 233 7.16 -3.62 -6.92
CA ALA A 233 6.81 -2.47 -6.12
C ALA A 233 8.00 -1.53 -6.06
N VAL A 234 7.79 -0.28 -6.49
CA VAL A 234 8.82 0.77 -6.49
C VAL A 234 8.24 2.01 -5.83
N ALA A 235 8.94 2.55 -4.83
CA ALA A 235 8.56 3.74 -4.12
C ALA A 235 9.73 4.71 -3.99
N VAL A 236 9.44 6.01 -4.13
CA VAL A 236 10.35 7.13 -3.91
C VAL A 236 9.73 7.97 -2.79
N SER A 237 10.42 8.09 -1.66
CA SER A 237 9.89 8.72 -0.45
C SER A 237 10.88 9.71 0.14
N SER A 238 10.43 10.92 0.42
CA SER A 238 11.16 11.92 1.19
C SER A 238 11.41 11.42 2.61
N LEU A 239 12.62 11.68 3.13
CA LEU A 239 13.05 11.42 4.50
C LEU A 239 13.22 12.69 5.34
N ASP A 240 13.20 13.86 4.70
CA ASP A 240 13.36 15.17 5.35
C ASP A 240 12.02 15.94 5.49
N GLY A 241 10.91 15.32 5.07
CA GLY A 241 9.57 15.89 5.15
C GLY A 241 9.25 16.91 4.06
N GLU A 242 10.19 17.23 3.17
CA GLU A 242 9.93 18.08 2.01
C GLU A 242 9.27 17.30 0.87
N ALA A 243 8.60 18.02 -0.04
CA ALA A 243 8.11 17.41 -1.28
C ALA A 243 9.29 16.86 -2.10
N ILE A 244 9.13 15.73 -2.80
CA ILE A 244 10.21 15.01 -3.49
C ILE A 244 11.07 15.93 -4.36
N GLY A 245 10.46 16.82 -5.14
CA GLY A 245 11.17 17.76 -6.03
C GLY A 245 12.08 18.79 -5.32
N ARG A 246 11.98 18.91 -3.99
CA ARG A 246 12.80 19.80 -3.15
C ARG A 246 13.58 19.06 -2.05
N SER A 247 13.29 17.78 -1.84
CA SER A 247 13.92 16.97 -0.79
C SER A 247 15.40 16.77 -1.10
N ARG A 248 16.24 16.87 -0.07
CA ARG A 248 17.67 16.57 -0.14
C ARG A 248 17.98 15.16 0.34
N LYS A 249 16.98 14.44 0.87
CA LYS A 249 17.14 13.09 1.40
C LYS A 249 15.95 12.22 1.01
N VAL A 250 16.12 11.36 0.01
CA VAL A 250 15.06 10.54 -0.58
C VAL A 250 15.42 9.07 -0.51
N LEU A 251 14.52 8.24 0.02
CA LEU A 251 14.58 6.79 -0.02
C LEU A 251 13.91 6.25 -1.29
N ILE A 252 14.59 5.34 -1.96
CA ILE A 252 14.06 4.52 -3.05
C ILE A 252 13.96 3.08 -2.53
N SER A 253 12.77 2.50 -2.56
CA SER A 253 12.53 1.07 -2.28
C SER A 253 12.11 0.37 -3.57
N ALA A 254 12.74 -0.75 -3.90
CA ALA A 254 12.43 -1.55 -5.08
C ALA A 254 12.46 -3.05 -4.75
N VAL A 255 11.30 -3.70 -4.88
CA VAL A 255 11.12 -5.12 -4.55
C VAL A 255 10.27 -5.79 -5.62
N ALA A 256 10.64 -7.01 -6.00
CA ALA A 256 9.83 -7.87 -6.85
C ALA A 256 9.58 -9.21 -6.14
N ARG A 257 9.32 -10.27 -6.90
CA ARG A 257 9.10 -11.61 -6.37
C ARG A 257 10.28 -12.09 -5.53
N ALA A 258 9.98 -12.72 -4.40
CA ALA A 258 10.96 -13.43 -3.59
C ALA A 258 10.58 -14.90 -3.39
N VAL A 259 11.51 -15.80 -3.65
CA VAL A 259 11.37 -17.26 -3.59
C VAL A 259 12.45 -17.87 -2.70
N PRO A 260 12.23 -19.03 -2.06
CA PRO A 260 13.31 -19.71 -1.37
C PRO A 260 14.39 -20.20 -2.35
N SER A 261 15.60 -20.42 -1.83
CA SER A 261 16.64 -21.15 -2.54
C SER A 261 16.23 -22.62 -2.76
N GLU A 262 17.00 -23.33 -3.59
CA GLU A 262 16.74 -24.72 -3.97
C GLU A 262 16.41 -25.63 -2.76
N GLY A 263 15.30 -26.38 -2.88
CA GLY A 263 14.79 -27.27 -1.83
C GLY A 263 14.04 -26.57 -0.70
N ASP A 264 13.42 -25.42 -0.99
CA ASP A 264 12.70 -24.57 -0.03
C ASP A 264 13.57 -24.09 1.15
N ARG A 265 14.86 -23.87 0.88
CA ARG A 265 15.84 -23.46 1.88
C ARG A 265 16.06 -21.95 1.86
N MET A 266 16.48 -21.43 3.00
CA MET A 266 17.02 -20.07 3.07
C MET A 266 18.42 -20.02 2.41
N PRO A 267 18.88 -18.84 1.91
CA PRO A 267 18.20 -17.56 1.93
C PRO A 267 17.01 -17.50 0.96
N MET A 268 16.13 -16.52 1.18
CA MET A 268 15.20 -16.09 0.14
C MET A 268 16.00 -15.38 -0.96
N LEU A 269 15.73 -15.73 -2.21
CA LEU A 269 16.23 -15.08 -3.41
C LEU A 269 15.20 -14.07 -3.87
N SER A 270 15.59 -12.80 -3.96
CA SER A 270 14.75 -11.78 -4.57
C SER A 270 15.10 -11.63 -6.04
N GLU A 271 14.07 -11.58 -6.87
CA GLU A 271 14.17 -11.12 -8.25
C GLU A 271 14.63 -9.66 -8.27
N PRO A 272 15.65 -9.31 -9.07
CA PRO A 272 16.02 -7.92 -9.29
C PRO A 272 14.88 -7.14 -9.93
N VAL A 273 14.65 -5.92 -9.46
CA VAL A 273 13.83 -4.96 -10.21
C VAL A 273 14.73 -4.36 -11.29
N GLU A 274 14.31 -4.49 -12.55
CA GLU A 274 14.99 -3.97 -13.71
C GLU A 274 14.17 -2.83 -14.31
N GLY A 275 14.81 -1.70 -14.64
CA GLY A 275 14.12 -0.57 -15.25
C GLY A 275 14.75 0.77 -14.93
N ARG A 276 13.99 1.84 -15.14
CA ARG A 276 14.43 3.22 -14.95
C ARG A 276 13.44 4.00 -14.10
N ILE A 277 13.98 4.80 -13.19
CA ILE A 277 13.22 5.78 -12.41
C ILE A 277 13.79 7.15 -12.71
N ARG A 278 12.95 8.11 -13.08
CA ARG A 278 13.32 9.53 -13.06
C ARG A 278 12.76 10.17 -11.81
N ILE A 279 13.56 10.97 -11.12
CA ILE A 279 13.20 11.60 -9.85
C ILE A 279 13.60 13.06 -9.91
N ALA A 280 12.62 13.98 -9.85
CA ALA A 280 12.92 15.40 -9.73
C ALA A 280 13.54 15.72 -8.37
N GLY A 281 14.51 16.63 -8.37
CA GLY A 281 15.19 17.02 -7.14
C GLY A 281 16.22 18.13 -7.34
N PRO A 282 16.69 18.76 -6.24
CA PRO A 282 17.79 19.71 -6.29
C PRO A 282 19.07 19.03 -6.80
N PRO A 283 20.02 19.77 -7.42
CA PRO A 283 21.29 19.20 -7.85
C PRO A 283 22.17 18.81 -6.66
N GLY A 284 23.15 17.93 -6.89
CA GLY A 284 24.19 17.58 -5.91
C GLY A 284 23.90 16.38 -5.01
N LEU A 285 22.74 15.72 -5.15
CA LEU A 285 22.46 14.44 -4.48
C LEU A 285 23.28 13.31 -5.12
N ARG A 286 23.71 12.36 -4.30
CA ARG A 286 24.41 11.13 -4.70
C ARG A 286 23.53 9.91 -4.47
N LEU A 287 23.59 8.94 -5.37
CA LEU A 287 22.88 7.67 -5.23
C LEU A 287 23.71 6.72 -4.35
N ILE A 288 23.14 6.24 -3.25
CA ILE A 288 23.82 5.38 -2.28
C ILE A 288 22.95 4.12 -2.09
N PRO A 289 23.38 2.94 -2.56
CA PRO A 289 22.72 1.68 -2.21
C PRO A 289 22.88 1.41 -0.71
N MET A 290 21.85 0.88 -0.06
CA MET A 290 21.81 0.71 1.39
C MET A 290 21.78 -0.77 1.77
N ALA A 291 22.53 -1.20 2.77
CA ALA A 291 22.41 -2.54 3.34
C ALA A 291 21.16 -2.66 4.23
N GLY A 292 20.84 -3.90 4.65
CA GLY A 292 19.69 -4.17 5.53
C GLY A 292 19.81 -3.60 6.95
N ASP A 293 21.00 -3.17 7.36
CA ASP A 293 21.25 -2.43 8.61
C ASP A 293 21.29 -0.90 8.41
N ALA A 294 20.90 -0.43 7.21
CA ALA A 294 20.97 0.96 6.77
C ALA A 294 22.38 1.56 6.66
N SER A 295 23.43 0.74 6.64
CA SER A 295 24.76 1.21 6.22
C SER A 295 24.81 1.44 4.70
N GLY A 296 25.55 2.46 4.25
CA GLY A 296 25.75 2.74 2.83
C GLY A 296 26.76 1.77 2.20
N LEU A 297 26.49 1.30 0.99
CA LEU A 297 27.31 0.36 0.22
C LEU A 297 28.25 1.05 -0.79
N GLY A 298 28.52 2.34 -0.59
CA GLY A 298 29.32 3.18 -1.48
C GLY A 298 28.46 3.96 -2.49
N ALA A 299 28.77 5.23 -2.69
CA ALA A 299 28.04 6.07 -3.63
C ALA A 299 28.29 5.62 -5.09
N LEU A 300 27.24 5.72 -5.91
CA LEU A 300 27.25 5.47 -7.34
C LEU A 300 27.04 6.78 -8.09
N ASP A 301 27.62 6.86 -9.28
CA ASP A 301 27.32 7.93 -10.22
C ASP A 301 25.85 7.82 -10.67
N VAL A 302 25.20 8.97 -10.79
CA VAL A 302 23.81 9.08 -11.22
C VAL A 302 23.70 10.22 -12.22
N GLU A 303 23.03 9.98 -13.34
CA GLU A 303 22.81 11.02 -14.34
C GLU A 303 21.81 12.05 -13.79
N TYR A 304 22.15 13.34 -13.94
CA TYR A 304 21.29 14.46 -13.58
C TYR A 304 21.12 15.40 -14.78
N THR A 305 19.91 15.43 -15.34
CA THR A 305 19.57 16.21 -16.53
C THR A 305 18.21 16.87 -16.32
N ASP A 306 18.09 18.15 -16.68
CA ASP A 306 16.84 18.93 -16.61
C ASP A 306 16.10 18.85 -15.26
N GLY A 307 16.84 18.91 -14.16
CA GLY A 307 16.28 18.90 -12.81
C GLY A 307 15.89 17.51 -12.29
N LYS A 308 16.29 16.43 -12.97
CA LYS A 308 15.90 15.06 -12.63
C LYS A 308 17.10 14.13 -12.60
N TYR A 309 17.10 13.25 -11.60
CA TYR A 309 17.97 12.09 -11.50
C TYR A 309 17.42 10.93 -12.31
N LEU A 310 18.26 10.26 -13.10
CA LEU A 310 17.94 8.98 -13.74
C LEU A 310 18.62 7.85 -12.96
N VAL A 311 17.82 7.04 -12.29
CA VAL A 311 18.27 5.84 -11.57
C VAL A 311 17.94 4.62 -12.41
N GLU A 312 18.96 3.92 -12.88
CA GLU A 312 18.81 2.60 -13.53
C GLU A 312 18.82 1.50 -12.47
N LEU A 313 17.85 0.59 -12.53
CA LEU A 313 17.73 -0.56 -11.65
C LEU A 313 18.05 -1.86 -12.40
N PRO A 314 18.70 -2.84 -11.73
CA PRO A 314 19.28 -2.73 -10.39
C PRO A 314 20.56 -1.86 -10.41
N ALA A 315 20.62 -0.82 -9.57
CA ALA A 315 21.82 0.02 -9.49
C ALA A 315 22.99 -0.71 -8.79
N GLN A 316 22.67 -1.65 -7.89
CA GLN A 316 23.60 -2.50 -7.17
C GLN A 316 22.91 -3.82 -6.82
N SER A 317 23.65 -4.93 -6.86
CA SER A 317 23.12 -6.23 -6.41
C SER A 317 23.11 -6.34 -4.89
N GLY A 318 22.17 -7.13 -4.35
CA GLY A 318 22.11 -7.45 -2.92
C GLY A 318 21.39 -6.43 -2.04
N THR A 319 20.65 -5.48 -2.61
CA THR A 319 19.81 -4.54 -1.85
C THR A 319 18.45 -4.27 -2.49
N HIS A 320 17.49 -3.84 -1.66
CA HIS A 320 16.18 -3.32 -2.04
C HIS A 320 16.08 -1.80 -1.91
N TRP A 321 17.11 -1.16 -1.38
CA TRP A 321 17.06 0.22 -0.89
C TRP A 321 18.20 1.04 -1.43
N PHE A 322 17.86 2.25 -1.88
CA PHE A 322 18.81 3.24 -2.33
C PHE A 322 18.42 4.59 -1.73
N MET A 323 19.39 5.45 -1.50
CA MET A 323 19.17 6.82 -1.08
C MET A 323 19.69 7.78 -2.14
N LEU A 324 18.93 8.83 -2.45
CA LEU A 324 19.47 10.06 -3.00
C LEU A 324 19.69 11.01 -1.83
N ASP A 325 20.95 11.30 -1.53
CA ASP A 325 21.32 12.10 -0.37
C ASP A 325 22.33 13.18 -0.77
N ALA A 326 22.13 14.40 -0.29
CA ALA A 326 23.20 15.39 -0.27
C ALA A 326 24.01 15.09 0.99
N GLU A 327 25.17 14.46 0.87
CA GLU A 327 26.07 14.33 2.02
C GLU A 327 26.25 15.69 2.73
N ASP A 328 26.28 15.64 4.06
CA ASP A 328 26.81 16.72 4.90
C ASP A 328 28.35 16.72 4.85
#